data_AF-A0AAD1R9L5-F1
#
_entry.id   AF-A0AAD1R9L5-F1
#
_cell.length_a   1.000
_cell.length_b   1.000
_cell.length_c   1.000
_cell.angle_alpha   90.00
_cell.angle_beta   90.00
_cell.angle_gamma   90.00
#
_symmetry.space_group_name_H-M   'P 1'
#
loop_
_entity.id
_entity.type
_entity.pdbx_description
1 polymer ?
#
loop_
_entity_poly.entity_id
_entity_poly.type
_entity_poly.pdbx_seq_one_letter_code
_entity_poly.pdbx_strand_id
1 'polypeptide(L)'
;MDDLSEIMDIQSRSLAPWDFSLDMDPNRYPMVISEANCLSSVCTDSSGNENPELISLPIQQDIMVLIREQKDCDYVYKLESKRVTVGCTCVWPNEFEVDPMEEIDIYLSR
;
A
#
# COMPACT_ATOMS: atom_id res chain seq x y z
N MET A 1 -19.28 8.57 -15.57
CA MET A 1 -20.31 7.89 -14.77
C MET A 1 -20.35 6.47 -15.33
N ASP A 2 -20.17 5.46 -14.50
CA ASP A 2 -20.04 4.02 -14.84
C ASP A 2 -18.63 3.52 -15.20
N ASP A 3 -17.71 3.57 -14.22
CA ASP A 3 -16.61 2.57 -14.05
C ASP A 3 -16.06 2.55 -12.59
N LEU A 4 -16.87 2.96 -11.61
CA LEU A 4 -16.44 3.07 -10.20
C LEU A 4 -17.40 2.38 -9.22
N SER A 5 -18.47 1.75 -9.71
CA SER A 5 -19.54 1.21 -8.86
C SER A 5 -19.65 -0.32 -8.84
N GLU A 6 -18.78 -1.06 -9.53
CA GLU A 6 -18.76 -2.53 -9.48
C GLU A 6 -17.34 -3.15 -9.40
N ILE A 7 -16.38 -2.45 -8.81
CA ILE A 7 -15.24 -3.14 -8.18
C ILE A 7 -15.57 -3.17 -6.71
N MET A 8 -15.79 -4.36 -6.16
CA MET A 8 -15.84 -4.51 -4.71
C MET A 8 -14.53 -3.97 -4.14
N ASP A 9 -14.63 -2.81 -3.52
CA ASP A 9 -13.53 -1.93 -3.17
C ASP A 9 -12.59 -2.62 -2.17
N ILE A 10 -11.41 -3.08 -2.65
CA ILE A 10 -10.49 -3.93 -1.87
C ILE A 10 -10.14 -3.26 -0.54
N GLN A 11 -9.97 -1.94 -0.53
CA GLN A 11 -9.64 -1.17 0.66
C GLN A 11 -10.71 -1.23 1.75
N SER A 12 -11.99 -1.33 1.39
CA SER A 12 -13.10 -1.39 2.36
C SER A 12 -13.31 -2.80 2.91
N ARG A 13 -12.84 -3.82 2.19
CA ARG A 13 -13.03 -5.25 2.51
C ARG A 13 -11.76 -5.94 3.04
N SER A 14 -10.65 -5.22 3.05
CA SER A 14 -9.40 -5.67 3.65
C SER A 14 -9.57 -5.83 5.17
N LEU A 15 -8.87 -6.81 5.75
CA LEU A 15 -8.72 -6.90 7.21
C LEU A 15 -7.95 -5.70 7.78
N ALA A 16 -7.12 -5.06 6.97
CA ALA A 16 -6.47 -3.79 7.29
C ALA A 16 -7.01 -2.74 6.31
N PRO A 17 -8.19 -2.13 6.56
CA PRO A 17 -8.81 -1.23 5.60
C PRO A 17 -8.10 0.13 5.53
N TRP A 18 -8.21 0.80 4.38
CA TRP A 18 -7.59 2.11 4.14
C TRP A 18 -8.50 3.07 3.37
N ASP A 19 -8.23 4.37 3.48
CA ASP A 19 -8.71 5.38 2.54
C ASP A 19 -7.57 5.85 1.62
N PHE A 20 -7.89 6.71 0.65
CA PHE A 20 -6.88 7.37 -0.17
C PHE A 20 -6.89 8.88 0.08
N SER A 21 -5.70 9.42 0.30
CA SER A 21 -5.41 10.85 0.13
C SER A 21 -4.81 11.11 -1.25
N LEU A 22 -5.11 12.28 -1.83
CA LEU A 22 -4.60 12.65 -3.15
C LEU A 22 -3.43 13.63 -3.00
N ASP A 23 -2.22 13.18 -3.38
CA ASP A 23 -1.04 14.03 -3.57
C ASP A 23 -1.10 14.64 -4.98
N MET A 24 -1.38 15.94 -5.06
CA MET A 24 -1.45 16.69 -6.31
C MET A 24 -0.28 17.66 -6.46
N ASP A 25 0.49 17.49 -7.52
CA ASP A 25 1.57 18.40 -7.90
C ASP A 25 1.45 18.75 -9.39
N PRO A 26 1.10 19.99 -9.76
CA PRO A 26 0.93 20.41 -11.16
C PRO A 26 2.23 20.41 -11.96
N ASN A 27 3.39 20.32 -11.29
CA ASN A 27 4.70 20.22 -11.91
C ASN A 27 5.19 18.77 -11.98
N ARG A 28 4.41 17.77 -11.62
CA ARG A 28 4.81 16.36 -11.65
C ARG A 28 3.99 15.55 -12.65
N TYR A 29 4.60 14.50 -13.21
CA TYR A 29 3.89 13.42 -13.89
C TYR A 29 4.14 12.08 -13.16
N PRO A 30 3.08 11.34 -12.75
CA PRO A 30 1.67 11.75 -12.79
C PRO A 30 1.39 12.92 -11.81
N MET A 31 0.48 13.81 -12.21
CA MET A 31 0.10 14.99 -11.43
C MET A 31 -0.55 14.59 -10.11
N VAL A 32 -1.45 13.61 -10.17
CA VAL A 32 -2.17 13.08 -9.02
C VAL A 32 -1.64 11.70 -8.70
N ILE A 33 -1.23 11.51 -7.45
CA ILE A 33 -0.86 10.21 -6.88
C ILE A 33 -1.82 9.95 -5.72
N SER A 34 -2.44 8.77 -5.71
CA SER A 34 -3.26 8.34 -4.56
C SER A 34 -2.36 7.65 -3.55
N GLU A 35 -2.35 8.13 -2.31
CA GLU A 35 -1.62 7.51 -1.20
C GLU A 35 -2.62 6.94 -0.19
N ALA A 36 -2.47 5.65 0.13
CA ALA A 36 -3.32 4.96 1.08
C ALA A 36 -3.01 5.34 2.53
N ASN A 37 -4.04 5.55 3.35
CA ASN A 37 -3.92 5.71 4.80
C ASN A 37 -4.72 4.63 5.52
N CYS A 38 -4.06 3.85 6.38
CA CYS A 38 -4.72 2.81 7.14
C CYS A 38 -5.74 3.44 8.12
N LEU A 39 -6.96 2.91 8.15
CA LEU A 39 -8.05 3.47 8.96
C LEU A 39 -7.89 3.17 10.46
N SER A 40 -7.17 2.10 10.80
CA SER A 40 -6.84 1.70 12.16
C SER A 40 -5.41 1.17 12.22
N SER A 41 -4.81 1.20 13.42
CA SER A 41 -3.51 0.60 13.70
C SER A 41 -3.57 -0.91 13.91
N VAL A 42 -4.78 -1.45 14.11
CA VAL A 42 -5.04 -2.88 14.27
C VAL A 42 -5.92 -3.38 13.12
N CYS A 43 -5.93 -4.69 12.89
CA CYS A 43 -6.77 -5.29 11.85
C CYS A 43 -8.22 -5.49 12.33
N THR A 44 -9.10 -5.87 11.42
CA THR A 44 -10.45 -6.35 11.70
C THR A 44 -10.49 -7.89 11.70
N ASP A 45 -11.37 -8.47 12.50
CA ASP A 45 -11.66 -9.91 12.51
C ASP A 45 -12.78 -10.28 11.53
N SER A 46 -13.10 -11.58 11.43
CA SER A 46 -14.18 -12.08 10.57
C SER A 46 -15.58 -11.59 10.96
N SER A 47 -15.74 -11.04 12.17
CA SER A 47 -16.99 -10.46 12.67
C SER A 47 -17.08 -8.96 12.37
N GLY A 48 -16.00 -8.35 11.85
CA GLY A 48 -15.88 -6.93 11.57
C GLY A 48 -15.46 -6.08 12.78
N ASN A 49 -15.04 -6.68 13.88
CA ASN A 49 -14.53 -5.96 15.05
C ASN A 49 -13.02 -5.78 14.96
N GLU A 50 -12.46 -4.80 15.67
CA GLU A 50 -11.01 -4.65 15.78
C GLU A 50 -10.38 -5.85 16.51
N ASN A 51 -9.30 -6.39 15.93
CA ASN A 51 -8.49 -7.46 16.49
C ASN A 51 -7.13 -6.90 16.96
N PRO A 52 -6.92 -6.66 18.26
CA PRO A 52 -5.68 -6.09 18.78
C PRO A 52 -4.48 -7.05 18.72
N GLU A 53 -4.68 -8.32 18.37
CA GLU A 53 -3.60 -9.30 18.18
C GLU A 53 -2.86 -9.13 16.86
N LEU A 54 -3.42 -8.36 15.92
CA LEU A 54 -2.87 -8.13 14.59
C LEU A 54 -2.68 -6.64 14.31
N ILE A 55 -1.59 -6.30 13.62
CA ILE A 55 -1.22 -4.91 13.33
C ILE A 55 -1.51 -4.59 11.86
N SER A 56 -2.15 -3.45 11.64
CA SER A 56 -2.36 -2.88 10.31
C SER A 56 -1.18 -1.98 9.95
N LEU A 57 -0.46 -2.30 8.86
CA LEU A 57 0.72 -1.56 8.42
C LEU A 57 0.62 -1.12 6.95
N PRO A 58 1.16 0.06 6.60
CA PRO A 58 1.18 0.54 5.22
C PRO A 58 2.17 -0.26 4.36
N ILE A 59 1.76 -0.58 3.13
CA ILE A 59 2.64 -1.14 2.09
C ILE A 59 3.20 0.03 1.27
N GLN A 60 4.53 0.16 1.25
CA GLN A 60 5.21 1.24 0.53
C GLN A 60 5.87 0.71 -0.75
N GLN A 61 5.79 1.50 -1.81
CA GLN A 61 6.45 1.23 -3.09
C GLN A 61 7.14 2.49 -3.60
N ASP A 62 8.38 2.32 -4.07
CA ASP A 62 9.10 3.39 -4.76
C ASP A 62 8.67 3.41 -6.24
N ILE A 63 8.15 4.55 -6.68
CA ILE A 63 7.71 4.78 -8.06
C ILE A 63 8.55 5.89 -8.69
N MET A 64 8.62 5.85 -10.02
CA MET A 64 9.31 6.89 -10.79
C MET A 64 8.33 8.02 -11.13
N VAL A 65 8.74 9.26 -10.87
CA VAL A 65 7.98 10.47 -11.20
C VAL A 65 8.85 11.42 -12.03
N LEU A 66 8.22 12.17 -12.93
CA LEU A 66 8.89 13.24 -13.67
C LEU A 66 8.54 14.58 -13.05
N ILE A 67 9.55 15.36 -12.67
CA ILE A 67 9.39 16.72 -12.15
C ILE A 67 9.72 17.71 -13.27
N ARG A 68 8.79 18.61 -13.56
CA ARG A 68 8.93 19.72 -14.49
C ARG A 68 9.56 20.90 -13.76
N GLU A 69 10.76 21.28 -14.19
CA GLU A 69 11.47 22.45 -13.71
C GLU A 69 11.53 23.49 -14.84
N GLN A 70 11.38 24.78 -14.50
CA GLN A 70 11.66 25.85 -15.44
C GLN A 70 13.16 26.18 -15.37
N LYS A 71 13.85 26.09 -16.51
CA LYS A 71 15.23 26.55 -16.67
C LYS A 71 15.26 27.59 -17.78
N ASP A 72 15.53 28.84 -17.39
CA ASP A 72 15.45 30.00 -18.27
C ASP A 72 14.08 30.10 -18.98
N CYS A 73 14.08 30.00 -20.31
CA CYS A 73 12.88 30.06 -21.15
C CYS A 73 12.29 28.67 -21.47
N ASP A 74 12.93 27.59 -21.04
CA ASP A 74 12.56 26.21 -21.37
C ASP A 74 12.08 25.43 -20.14
N TYR A 75 11.28 24.38 -20.39
CA TYR A 75 10.93 23.39 -19.38
C TYR A 75 11.80 22.16 -19.55
N VAL A 76 12.37 21.70 -18.44
CA VAL A 76 13.11 20.43 -18.37
C VAL A 76 12.40 19.47 -17.44
N TYR A 77 12.52 18.17 -17.74
CA TYR A 77 11.98 17.11 -16.90
C TYR A 77 13.11 16.35 -16.22
N LYS A 78 13.00 16.20 -14.92
CA LYS A 78 13.92 15.40 -14.11
C LYS A 78 13.19 14.16 -13.62
N LEU A 79 13.86 13.03 -13.72
CA LEU A 79 13.35 11.76 -13.22
C LEU A 79 13.74 11.61 -11.74
N GLU A 80 12.75 11.41 -10.87
CA GLU A 80 12.93 11.22 -9.43
C GLU A 80 12.22 9.96 -8.93
N SER A 81 12.69 9.41 -7.82
CA SER A 81 12.02 8.31 -7.11
C SER A 81 11.18 8.88 -5.97
N LYS A 82 9.91 8.49 -5.90
CA LYS A 82 8.98 8.85 -4.83
C LYS A 82 8.45 7.57 -4.18
N ARG A 83 8.53 7.51 -2.85
CA ARG A 83 7.88 6.47 -2.05
C ARG A 83 6.40 6.80 -1.90
N VAL A 84 5.55 5.82 -2.19
CA VAL A 84 4.08 5.93 -2.14
C VAL A 84 3.52 4.78 -1.32
N THR A 85 2.55 5.07 -0.46
CA THR A 85 1.77 4.03 0.21
C THR A 85 0.65 3.57 -0.72
N VAL A 86 0.67 2.29 -1.12
CA VAL A 86 -0.28 1.74 -2.10
C VAL A 86 -1.50 1.05 -1.47
N GLY A 87 -1.39 0.68 -0.19
CA GLY A 87 -2.44 0.02 0.57
C GLY A 87 -1.96 -0.32 1.98
N CYS A 88 -2.76 -1.07 2.73
CA CYS A 88 -2.39 -1.58 4.04
C CYS A 88 -2.49 -3.11 4.07
N THR A 89 -1.69 -3.72 4.92
CA THR A 89 -1.69 -5.17 5.15
C THR A 89 -1.84 -5.47 6.63
N CYS A 90 -2.31 -6.68 6.92
CA CYS A 90 -2.47 -7.19 8.26
C CYS A 90 -1.32 -8.16 8.59
N VAL A 91 -0.61 -7.91 9.68
CA VAL A 91 0.54 -8.72 10.10
C VAL A 91 0.42 -9.15 11.54
N TRP A 92 1.13 -10.23 11.86
CA TRP A 92 1.36 -10.60 13.25
C TRP A 92 2.43 -9.67 13.87
N PRO A 93 2.32 -9.33 15.16
CA PRO A 93 3.27 -8.44 15.84
C PRO A 93 4.70 -8.99 15.89
N ASN A 94 4.82 -10.32 15.89
CA ASN A 94 6.09 -11.03 15.96
C ASN A 94 6.39 -11.67 14.59
N GLU A 95 7.67 -11.75 14.25
CA GLU A 95 8.10 -12.62 13.14
C GLU A 95 7.66 -14.05 13.45
N PHE A 96 7.01 -14.71 12.50
CA PHE A 96 6.89 -16.17 12.58
C PHE A 96 8.30 -16.73 12.49
N GLU A 97 8.83 -17.26 13.59
CA GLU A 97 9.88 -18.27 13.48
C GLU A 97 9.24 -19.43 12.73
N VAL A 98 9.54 -19.55 11.44
CA VAL A 98 9.25 -20.77 10.69
C VAL A 98 10.06 -21.86 11.38
N ASP A 99 9.38 -22.72 12.13
CA ASP A 99 10.04 -23.82 12.82
C ASP A 99 10.75 -24.67 11.73
N PRO A 100 12.09 -24.83 11.78
CA PRO A 100 12.84 -25.55 10.75
C PRO A 100 12.32 -26.98 10.49
N MET A 101 11.53 -27.52 11.41
CA MET A 101 10.90 -28.84 11.29
C MET A 101 9.80 -28.91 10.23
N GLU A 102 9.06 -27.83 9.93
CA GLU A 102 8.05 -27.85 8.86
C GLU A 102 8.68 -27.89 7.45
N GLU A 103 9.90 -27.35 7.28
CA GLU A 103 10.62 -27.37 6.00
C GLU A 103 11.14 -28.79 5.66
N ILE A 104 11.52 -29.58 6.67
CA ILE A 104 12.00 -30.96 6.50
C ILE A 104 10.86 -31.90 6.09
N ASP A 105 9.66 -31.74 6.65
CA ASP A 105 8.50 -32.59 6.31
C ASP A 105 8.05 -32.40 4.84
N ILE A 106 8.20 -31.20 4.27
CA ILE A 106 7.96 -30.92 2.85
C ILE A 106 9.01 -31.59 1.96
N TYR A 107 10.26 -31.69 2.42
CA TYR A 107 11.35 -32.29 1.65
C TYR A 107 11.33 -33.83 1.68
N LEU A 108 10.90 -34.42 2.80
CA LEU A 108 10.80 -35.88 2.97
C LEU A 108 9.51 -36.49 2.40
N SER A 109 8.56 -35.66 1.97
CA SER A 109 7.31 -36.07 1.32
C SER A 109 7.33 -35.98 -0.22
N ARG A 110 8.48 -35.60 -0.82
CA ARG A 110 8.77 -35.68 -2.26
C ARG A 110 9.71 -36.85 -2.57
#